data_AF-A0A9X2INL2-F1
#
_entry.id   AF-A0A9X2INL2-F1
#
_cell.length_a   1.000
_cell.length_b   1.000
_cell.length_c   1.000
_cell.angle_alpha   90.00
_cell.angle_beta   90.00
_cell.angle_gamma   90.00
#
_symmetry.space_group_name_H-M   'P 1'
#
loop_
_entity.id
_entity.type
_entity.pdbx_description
1 polymer ?
#
loop_
_entity_poly.entity_id
_entity_poly.type
_entity_poly.pdbx_seq_one_letter_code
_entity_poly.pdbx_strand_id
1 'polypeptide(L)' 'MNEKQKQANQVATNQYQSGDEQSEQSVDRGLAMTHEQVLDAYVEGTIDGEIDEVHGEDQEVRREPFKEFQE' A
#
# COMPACT_ATOMS: atom_id res chain seq x y z
N MET A 1 -5.94 30.52 -6.56
CA MET A 1 -5.90 29.05 -6.61
C MET A 1 -6.96 28.53 -5.65
N ASN A 2 -7.81 27.60 -6.04
CA ASN A 2 -8.85 27.08 -5.14
C ASN A 2 -8.29 25.95 -4.23
N GLU A 3 -9.03 25.60 -3.18
CA GLU A 3 -8.56 24.63 -2.18
C GLU A 3 -8.26 23.25 -2.78
N LYS A 4 -9.08 22.79 -3.73
CA LYS A 4 -8.87 21.53 -4.45
C LYS A 4 -7.55 21.53 -5.23
N GLN A 5 -7.23 22.61 -5.93
CA GLN A 5 -5.96 22.78 -6.64
C GLN A 5 -4.78 22.82 -5.67
N LYS A 6 -4.96 23.43 -4.49
CA LYS A 6 -3.91 23.46 -3.46
C LYS A 6 -3.61 22.06 -2.93
N GLN A 7 -4.64 21.27 -2.62
CA GLN A 7 -4.48 19.88 -2.18
C GLN A 7 -3.87 19.00 -3.27
N ALA A 8 -4.33 19.13 -4.52
CA ALA A 8 -3.77 18.40 -5.65
C ALA A 8 -2.28 18.73 -5.85
N ASN A 9 -1.91 20.00 -5.71
CA ASN A 9 -0.50 20.40 -5.77
C ASN A 9 0.32 19.80 -4.63
N GLN A 10 -0.20 19.78 -3.40
CA GLN A 10 0.51 19.15 -2.27
C GLN A 10 0.83 17.68 -2.56
N VAL A 11 -0.13 16.92 -3.11
CA VAL A 11 0.10 15.52 -3.51
C VAL A 11 1.11 15.40 -4.64
N ALA A 12 1.06 16.29 -5.63
CA ALA A 12 1.93 16.22 -6.81
C ALA A 12 3.39 16.62 -6.53
N THR A 13 3.64 17.47 -5.54
CA THR A 13 4.97 18.05 -5.30
C THR A 13 5.65 17.57 -4.03
N ASN A 14 4.90 17.07 -3.04
CA ASN A 14 5.53 16.58 -1.81
C ASN A 14 6.27 15.26 -2.05
N GLN A 15 7.32 15.07 -1.28
CA GLN A 15 8.13 13.85 -1.23
C GLN A 15 8.30 13.49 0.24
N TYR A 16 8.44 12.19 0.53
CA TYR A 16 8.72 11.71 1.88
C TYR A 16 9.94 12.42 2.48
N GLN A 17 9.81 12.86 3.73
CA GLN A 17 10.89 13.34 4.58
C GLN A 17 10.92 12.55 5.88
N SER A 18 12.10 12.38 6.47
CA SER A 18 12.24 11.74 7.78
C SER A 18 11.50 12.54 8.84
N GLY A 19 10.57 11.89 9.57
CA GLY A 19 9.73 12.52 10.60
C GLY A 19 8.30 12.84 10.13
N ASP A 20 7.98 12.62 8.85
CA ASP A 20 6.63 12.82 8.30
C ASP A 20 5.56 11.96 8.97
N GLU A 21 5.95 10.87 9.65
CA GLU A 21 5.08 10.01 10.46
C GLU A 21 4.36 10.82 11.57
N GLN A 22 5.00 11.90 12.04
CA GLN A 22 4.49 12.78 13.10
C GLN A 22 3.85 14.08 12.57
N SER A 23 3.84 14.30 11.24
CA SER A 23 3.28 15.51 10.65
C SER A 23 1.78 15.64 10.92
N GLU A 24 1.29 16.87 11.12
CA GLU A 24 -0.14 17.17 11.20
C GLU A 24 -0.83 17.14 9.82
N GLN A 25 -0.06 17.22 8.74
CA GLN A 25 -0.58 17.16 7.37
C GLN A 25 -0.87 15.72 6.93
N SER A 26 -2.02 15.51 6.28
CA SER A 26 -2.43 14.18 5.82
C SER A 26 -1.58 13.62 4.68
N VAL A 27 -1.10 14.49 3.77
CA VAL A 27 -0.26 14.09 2.64
C VAL A 27 1.08 13.53 3.13
N ASP A 28 1.72 14.21 4.07
CA ASP A 28 3.01 13.81 4.64
C ASP A 28 2.89 12.45 5.33
N ARG A 29 1.89 12.27 6.20
CA ARG A 29 1.63 10.98 6.85
C ARG A 29 1.33 9.87 5.83
N GLY A 30 0.60 10.18 4.77
CA GLY A 30 0.32 9.21 3.69
C GLY A 30 1.59 8.77 2.96
N LEU A 31 2.48 9.72 2.65
CA LEU A 31 3.79 9.43 2.05
C LEU A 31 4.64 8.56 2.99
N ALA A 32 4.69 8.90 4.28
CA ALA A 32 5.41 8.12 5.30
C ALA A 32 4.87 6.69 5.42
N MET A 33 3.55 6.51 5.51
CA MET A 33 2.92 5.19 5.56
C MET A 33 3.27 4.33 4.33
N THR A 34 3.26 4.92 3.12
CA THR A 34 3.64 4.16 1.91
C THR A 34 5.14 3.86 1.86
N HIS A 35 5.97 4.73 2.44
CA HIS A 35 7.42 4.48 2.55
C HIS A 35 7.69 3.29 3.48
N GLU A 36 7.05 3.27 4.66
CA GLU A 36 7.11 2.16 5.61
C GLU A 36 6.61 0.86 4.98
N GLN A 37 5.43 0.86 4.33
CA GLN A 37 4.89 -0.34 3.66
C GLN A 37 5.85 -0.93 2.62
N VAL A 38 6.54 -0.07 1.85
CA VAL A 38 7.53 -0.52 0.85
C VAL A 38 8.79 -1.06 1.54
N LEU A 39 9.23 -0.44 2.64
CA LEU A 39 10.36 -0.93 3.42
C LEU A 39 10.06 -2.25 4.11
N ASP A 40 8.87 -2.42 4.69
CA ASP A 40 8.43 -3.67 5.31
C ASP A 40 8.44 -4.80 4.28
N ALA A 41 7.87 -4.56 3.10
CA ALA A 41 7.91 -5.54 2.01
C ALA A 41 9.34 -5.86 1.52
N TYR A 42 10.25 -4.87 1.55
CA TYR A 42 11.65 -5.06 1.14
C TYR A 42 12.48 -5.81 2.19
N VAL A 43 12.27 -5.52 3.48
CA VAL A 43 13.07 -6.07 4.58
C VAL A 43 12.50 -7.39 5.09
N GLU A 44 11.19 -7.46 5.30
CA GLU A 44 10.49 -8.62 5.88
C GLU A 44 9.95 -9.57 4.80
N GLY A 45 9.83 -9.09 3.57
CA GLY A 45 9.20 -9.82 2.47
C GLY A 45 7.67 -9.67 2.47
N THR A 46 7.00 -10.42 1.60
CA THR A 46 5.54 -10.46 1.51
C THR A 46 4.99 -11.71 2.20
N ILE A 47 3.82 -11.58 2.84
CA ILE A 47 3.06 -12.75 3.29
C ILE A 47 2.26 -13.25 2.10
N ASP A 48 2.88 -14.12 1.31
CA ASP A 48 2.21 -14.84 0.24
C ASP A 48 1.58 -16.12 0.82
N GLY A 49 0.30 -16.36 0.50
CA GLY A 49 -0.41 -17.56 0.92
C GLY A 49 -0.23 -18.67 -0.12
N GLU A 50 0.15 -19.85 0.33
CA GLU A 50 0.20 -21.07 -0.47
C GLU A 50 -0.88 -22.06 0.03
N ILE A 51 -1.46 -22.82 -0.90
CA ILE A 51 -2.34 -23.95 -0.58
C ILE A 51 -1.48 -25.20 -0.59
N ASP A 52 -1.22 -25.75 0.60
CA ASP A 52 -0.48 -26.99 0.76
C ASP A 52 -1.25 -28.18 0.12
N GLU A 53 -0.65 -28.84 -0.87
CA GLU A 53 -1.15 -30.10 -1.39
C GLU A 53 -0.39 -31.29 -0.79
N VAL A 54 -1.04 -32.02 0.13
CA VAL A 54 -0.46 -33.15 0.90
C VAL A 54 0.19 -34.24 0.03
N HIS A 55 -0.20 -34.36 -1.24
CA HIS A 55 0.34 -35.31 -2.20
C HIS A 55 0.72 -34.68 -3.56
N GLY A 56 0.86 -33.36 -3.62
CA GLY A 56 1.08 -32.57 -4.84
C GLY A 56 2.13 -31.47 -4.65
N GLU A 57 2.21 -30.54 -5.60
CA GLU A 57 3.00 -29.31 -5.48
C GLU A 57 2.13 -28.20 -4.86
N ASP A 58 2.70 -27.40 -3.97
CA ASP A 58 2.00 -26.29 -3.32
C ASP A 58 1.52 -25.29 -4.38
N GLN A 59 0.27 -24.85 -4.25
CA GLN A 59 -0.35 -23.94 -5.22
C GLN A 59 -0.43 -22.53 -4.65
N GLU A 60 0.11 -21.54 -5.38
CA GLU A 60 -0.09 -20.14 -5.04
C GLU A 60 -1.59 -19.81 -4.98
N VAL A 61 -2.02 -19.14 -3.90
CA VAL A 61 -3.41 -18.69 -3.78
C VAL A 61 -3.69 -17.66 -4.87
N ARG A 62 -4.65 -17.98 -5.76
CA ARG A 62 -5.10 -17.04 -6.80
C ARG A 62 -5.64 -15.76 -6.18
N ARG A 63 -4.95 -14.64 -6.43
CA ARG A 63 -5.39 -13.29 -6.10
C ARG A 63 -6.37 -12.77 -7.17
N GLU A 64 -7.60 -13.28 -7.20
CA GLU A 64 -8.66 -12.69 -8.03
C GLU A 64 -9.38 -11.56 -7.27
N PRO A 65 -9.69 -10.43 -7.94
CA PRO A 65 -10.52 -9.40 -7.33
C PRO A 65 -11.91 -9.97 -7.00
N PHE A 66 -12.48 -9.54 -5.87
CA PHE A 66 -13.82 -9.95 -5.46
C PHE A 66 -14.83 -9.70 -6.59
N LYS A 67 -15.43 -10.77 -7.09
CA LYS A 67 -16.57 -10.69 -8.00
C LYS A 67 -17.83 -10.75 -7.14
N GLU A 68 -18.53 -9.63 -7.06
CA GLU A 68 -19.86 -9.60 -6.48
C GLU A 68 -20.75 -10.55 -7.29
N PHE A 69 -21.34 -11.55 -6.62
CA PHE A 69 -22.30 -12.44 -7.25
C PHE A 69 -23.51 -11.60 -7.68
N GLN A 70 -23.79 -11.57 -8.99
CA GLN A 70 -25.07 -11.08 -9.50
C GLN A 70 -25.98 -12.30 -9.71
N GLU A 71 -27.13 -12.30 -9.02
CA GLU A 71 -28.21 -13.29 -9.21
C GLU A 71 -28.89 -13.18 -10.57
#